data_AF-A0A9P1FJB9-F1
#
_entry.id   AF-A0A9P1FJB9-F1
#
_cell.length_a   1.000
_cell.length_b   1.000
_cell.length_c   1.000
_cell.angle_alpha   90.00
_cell.angle_beta   90.00
_cell.angle_gamma   90.00
#
_symmetry.space_group_name_H-M   'P 1'
#
loop_
_entity.id
_entity.type
_entity.pdbx_description
1 polymer ?
#
loop_
_entity_poly.entity_id
_entity_poly.type
_entity_poly.pdbx_seq_one_letter_code
_entity_poly.pdbx_strand_id
1 'polypeptide(L)'
;MGEYIKQHCQKSKKAQKLRTDRERKNYLTKTLGLTLQKDPKRGMLCVPMEQDTLMMSGMRMSTSRVKEEGFSSKEESKEQFRKASEAIQGSTNSKEEMERAEKEADDADKSDSESSSDSSDSSSKSSFGHASEKGSPDRKKPAPPKRKSTGASSTAKAKAKTKTPPGSAKKAGAEVEKFESAHDAAKKYLATVQELRADTLWKSCVRAHEVDRRLGRESAVVSHLESTMSSQEIDAAAIADAKTTVSKIKEQNQFVMSMKEVCRWLRSAKPSCLVLEVTEAGGTLSKLLAANDFVVGKRMAEDSATLREILLFVAKKLVDVPWHA
;
A
#
# COMPACT_ATOMS: atom_id res chain seq x y z
N MET A 1 -22.75 -18.22 11.46
CA MET A 1 -23.50 -16.97 11.68
C MET A 1 -24.01 -16.31 10.39
N GLY A 2 -24.33 -17.09 9.33
CA GLY A 2 -24.85 -16.54 8.07
C GLY A 2 -26.37 -16.39 8.04
N GLU A 3 -27.11 -17.17 8.84
CA GLU A 3 -28.56 -17.28 8.70
C GLU A 3 -29.36 -16.22 9.46
N TYR A 4 -28.92 -15.77 10.64
CA TYR A 4 -29.64 -14.74 11.40
C TYR A 4 -29.63 -13.37 10.69
N ILE A 5 -28.45 -12.95 10.21
CA ILE A 5 -28.30 -11.70 9.44
C ILE A 5 -29.06 -11.80 8.10
N LYS A 6 -28.96 -12.95 7.41
CA LYS A 6 -29.72 -13.18 6.16
C LYS A 6 -31.23 -13.17 6.41
N GLN A 7 -31.72 -13.81 7.47
CA GLN A 7 -33.14 -13.81 7.83
C GLN A 7 -33.62 -12.40 8.21
N HIS A 8 -32.82 -11.62 8.93
CA HIS A 8 -33.21 -10.26 9.31
C HIS A 8 -33.24 -9.31 8.10
N CYS A 9 -32.27 -9.43 7.19
CA CYS A 9 -32.26 -8.69 5.92
C CYS A 9 -33.41 -9.11 4.99
N GLN A 10 -33.83 -10.39 5.00
CA GLN A 10 -34.94 -10.89 4.19
C GLN A 10 -36.32 -10.55 4.78
N LYS A 11 -36.46 -10.53 6.11
CA LYS A 11 -37.74 -10.24 6.80
C LYS A 11 -38.07 -8.75 6.85
N SER A 12 -37.09 -7.85 6.82
CA SER A 12 -37.37 -6.40 6.79
C SER A 12 -37.74 -5.93 5.36
N LYS A 13 -38.96 -6.23 4.90
CA LYS A 13 -39.48 -5.76 3.59
C LYS A 13 -39.55 -4.23 3.44
N LYS A 14 -39.36 -3.48 4.53
CA LYS A 14 -39.13 -2.03 4.51
C LYS A 14 -37.73 -1.78 5.03
N ALA A 15 -36.80 -1.47 4.14
CA ALA A 15 -35.47 -1.00 4.52
C ALA A 15 -35.64 0.25 5.41
N GLN A 16 -35.43 0.09 6.72
CA GLN A 16 -35.54 1.19 7.66
C GLN A 16 -34.44 2.20 7.32
N LYS A 17 -34.83 3.37 6.80
CA LYS A 17 -33.88 4.44 6.44
C LYS A 17 -33.32 5.05 7.73
N LEU A 18 -32.17 4.58 8.17
CA LEU A 18 -31.41 5.17 9.28
C LEU A 18 -30.79 6.48 8.78
N ARG A 19 -31.23 7.62 9.33
CA ARG A 19 -30.86 8.95 8.82
C ARG A 19 -29.61 9.50 9.51
N THR A 20 -29.38 9.11 10.77
CA THR A 20 -28.27 9.64 11.57
C THR A 20 -27.24 8.57 11.93
N ASP A 21 -25.98 8.97 12.14
CA ASP A 21 -24.91 8.05 12.56
C ASP A 21 -25.19 7.41 13.92
N ARG A 22 -25.90 8.12 14.79
CA ARG A 22 -26.34 7.61 16.10
C ARG A 22 -27.35 6.48 15.94
N GLU A 23 -28.31 6.62 15.03
CA GLU A 23 -29.27 5.55 14.69
C GLU A 23 -28.56 4.34 14.08
N ARG A 24 -27.63 4.58 13.14
CA ARG A 24 -26.80 3.52 12.54
C ARG A 24 -26.03 2.75 13.60
N LYS A 25 -25.36 3.45 14.51
CA LYS A 25 -24.60 2.83 15.60
C LYS A 25 -25.49 2.02 16.53
N ASN A 26 -26.61 2.59 16.97
CA ASN A 26 -27.53 1.90 17.88
C ASN A 26 -28.14 0.65 17.24
N TYR A 27 -28.49 0.71 15.96
CA TYR A 27 -29.05 -0.44 15.25
C TYR A 27 -28.02 -1.58 15.16
N LEU A 28 -26.78 -1.27 14.78
CA LEU A 28 -25.69 -2.25 14.69
C LEU A 28 -25.37 -2.88 16.04
N THR A 29 -25.27 -2.08 17.12
CA THR A 29 -24.87 -2.60 18.44
C THR A 29 -26.02 -3.22 19.22
N LYS A 30 -27.21 -2.60 19.24
CA LYS A 30 -28.34 -3.05 20.09
C LYS A 30 -29.26 -4.04 19.40
N THR A 31 -29.45 -3.93 18.08
CA THR A 31 -30.37 -4.80 17.34
C THR A 31 -29.64 -5.98 16.71
N LEU A 32 -28.47 -5.75 16.12
CA LEU A 32 -27.67 -6.81 15.49
C LEU A 32 -26.61 -7.42 16.42
N GLY A 33 -26.36 -6.84 17.60
CA GLY A 33 -25.36 -7.34 18.55
C GLY A 33 -23.91 -7.19 18.08
N LEU A 34 -23.65 -6.35 17.07
CA LEU A 34 -22.33 -6.20 16.47
C LEU A 34 -21.49 -5.15 17.21
N THR A 35 -20.22 -5.46 17.43
CA THR A 35 -19.22 -4.53 17.94
C THR A 35 -18.68 -3.65 16.81
N LEU A 36 -18.64 -2.32 17.04
CA LEU A 36 -18.08 -1.38 16.07
C LEU A 36 -16.60 -1.11 16.39
N GLN A 37 -15.71 -1.50 15.49
CA GLN A 37 -14.29 -1.13 15.58
C GLN A 37 -13.97 0.11 14.74
N LYS A 38 -13.00 0.90 15.22
CA LYS A 38 -12.44 2.03 14.50
C LYS A 38 -11.41 1.54 13.50
N ASP A 39 -11.44 2.09 12.29
CA ASP A 39 -10.37 1.89 11.32
C ASP A 39 -9.07 2.50 11.86
N PRO A 40 -7.99 1.71 12.01
CA PRO A 40 -6.72 2.20 12.55
C PRO A 40 -6.07 3.26 11.66
N LYS A 41 -6.37 3.30 10.35
CA LYS A 41 -5.79 4.29 9.42
C LYS A 41 -6.55 5.61 9.40
N ARG A 42 -7.87 5.56 9.57
CA ARG A 42 -8.75 6.75 9.39
C ARG A 42 -9.33 7.27 10.71
N GLY A 43 -9.26 6.50 11.79
CA GLY A 43 -9.81 6.85 13.11
C GLY A 43 -11.34 6.89 13.17
N MET A 44 -12.03 6.56 12.08
CA MET A 44 -13.49 6.54 11.97
C MET A 44 -14.05 5.15 12.28
N LEU A 45 -15.30 5.06 12.76
CA LEU A 45 -16.00 3.79 12.95
C LEU A 45 -16.39 3.25 11.59
N CYS A 46 -15.73 2.18 11.12
CA CYS A 46 -15.87 1.74 9.73
C CYS A 46 -16.41 0.33 9.57
N VAL A 47 -16.24 -0.55 10.56
CA VAL A 47 -16.53 -1.97 10.39
C VAL A 47 -17.30 -2.53 11.59
N PRO A 48 -18.57 -2.93 11.40
CA PRO A 48 -19.28 -3.75 12.37
C PRO A 48 -18.75 -5.19 12.29
N MET A 49 -18.38 -5.76 13.43
CA MET A 49 -17.85 -7.11 13.55
C MET A 49 -18.60 -7.85 14.66
N GLU A 50 -18.65 -9.18 14.56
CA GLU A 50 -19.19 -10.01 15.64
C GLU A 50 -18.25 -9.91 16.86
N GLN A 51 -18.82 -10.15 18.04
CA GLN A 51 -18.01 -10.31 19.24
C GLN A 51 -16.99 -11.43 18.99
N ASP A 52 -15.74 -11.21 19.39
CA ASP A 52 -14.61 -12.12 19.22
C ASP A 52 -14.07 -12.32 17.79
N THR A 53 -14.53 -11.53 16.80
CA THR A 53 -13.90 -11.54 15.47
C THR A 53 -12.69 -10.61 15.42
N LEU A 54 -11.51 -11.18 15.13
CA LEU A 54 -10.28 -10.39 14.95
C LEU A 54 -10.20 -9.81 13.54
N MET A 55 -9.91 -8.50 13.45
CA MET A 55 -9.75 -7.82 12.17
C MET A 55 -8.38 -8.16 11.56
N MET A 56 -8.37 -8.90 10.45
CA MET A 56 -7.14 -9.29 9.74
C MET A 56 -6.38 -8.11 9.11
N SER A 57 -7.02 -6.96 8.94
CA SER A 57 -6.43 -5.79 8.26
C SER A 57 -5.76 -4.76 9.20
N GLY A 58 -5.52 -5.11 10.47
CA GLY A 58 -4.82 -4.28 11.44
C GLY A 58 -3.33 -4.59 11.54
N MET A 59 -2.50 -3.55 11.69
CA MET A 59 -1.12 -3.68 12.16
C MET A 59 -1.18 -3.83 13.68
N ARG A 60 -0.75 -4.96 14.22
CA ARG A 60 -0.66 -5.15 15.68
C ARG A 60 0.69 -4.59 16.12
N MET A 61 0.64 -3.49 16.85
CA MET A 61 1.81 -2.97 17.57
C MET A 61 1.84 -3.71 18.91
N SER A 62 2.55 -4.84 18.98
CA SER A 62 2.83 -5.48 20.26
C SER A 62 3.98 -4.72 20.93
N THR A 63 3.70 -4.05 22.03
CA THR A 63 4.73 -3.50 22.91
C THR A 63 4.88 -4.46 24.09
N SER A 64 6.03 -5.15 24.19
CA SER A 64 6.37 -5.84 25.42
C SER A 64 6.65 -4.79 26.49
N ARG A 65 5.98 -4.89 27.64
CA ARG A 65 6.32 -4.06 28.80
C ARG A 65 7.69 -4.50 29.28
N VAL A 66 8.70 -3.68 29.02
CA VAL A 66 9.99 -3.80 29.69
C VAL A 66 9.73 -3.43 31.16
N LYS A 67 10.15 -4.31 32.06
CA LYS A 67 10.13 -4.13 33.52
C LYS A 67 10.70 -2.74 33.85
N GLU A 68 10.19 -2.08 34.89
CA GLU A 68 10.74 -0.78 35.31
C GLU A 68 12.22 -0.95 35.68
N GLU A 69 13.11 -0.51 34.80
CA GLU A 69 14.55 -0.49 35.01
C GLU A 69 14.96 0.92 35.44
N GLY A 70 15.61 1.02 36.60
CA GLY A 70 16.22 2.28 37.06
C GLY A 70 17.58 2.48 36.39
N PHE A 71 17.80 3.64 35.78
CA PHE A 71 19.07 3.99 35.13
C PHE A 71 19.83 5.04 35.95
N SER A 72 21.12 4.78 36.19
CA SER A 72 22.01 5.66 36.95
C SER A 72 22.46 6.90 36.18
N SER A 73 22.38 6.89 34.85
CA SER A 73 22.82 8.00 34.01
C SER A 73 21.80 8.37 32.91
N LYS A 74 21.82 9.65 32.53
CA LYS A 74 20.94 10.21 31.49
C LYS A 74 21.28 9.69 30.09
N GLU A 75 22.52 9.23 29.89
CA GLU A 75 23.01 8.70 28.62
C GLU A 75 22.56 7.25 28.43
N GLU A 76 22.68 6.42 29.47
CA GLU A 76 22.14 5.04 29.46
C GLU A 76 20.63 5.01 29.27
N SER A 77 19.90 5.92 29.92
CA SER A 77 18.44 6.04 29.73
C SER A 77 18.06 6.36 28.28
N LYS A 78 18.83 7.21 27.59
CA LYS A 78 18.57 7.53 26.18
C LYS A 78 18.88 6.37 25.25
N GLU A 79 19.96 5.65 25.51
CA GLU A 79 20.37 4.52 24.68
C GLU A 79 19.41 3.34 24.82
N GLN A 80 18.94 3.05 26.03
CA GLN A 80 17.90 2.05 26.27
C GLN A 80 16.56 2.45 25.68
N PHE A 81 16.18 3.74 25.76
CA PHE A 81 14.96 4.22 25.10
C PHE A 81 15.03 4.10 23.57
N ARG A 82 16.20 4.37 22.99
CA ARG A 82 16.43 4.18 21.55
C ARG A 82 16.35 2.70 21.17
N LYS A 83 17.01 1.83 21.94
CA LYS A 83 16.96 0.38 21.74
C LYS A 83 15.54 -0.19 21.88
N ALA A 84 14.77 0.30 22.85
CA ALA A 84 13.37 -0.06 23.01
C ALA A 84 12.51 0.45 21.84
N SER A 85 12.77 1.66 21.34
CA SER A 85 12.05 2.21 20.17
C SER A 85 12.36 1.43 18.88
N GLU A 86 13.58 0.92 18.74
CA GLU A 86 14.00 0.06 17.63
C GLU A 86 13.41 -1.37 17.76
N ALA A 87 13.15 -1.84 18.98
CA ALA A 87 12.52 -3.12 19.27
C ALA A 87 10.99 -3.14 19.06
N ILE A 88 10.35 -1.98 18.81
CA ILE A 88 8.94 -1.93 18.42
C ILE A 88 8.82 -2.36 16.96
N GLN A 89 8.76 -3.67 16.74
CA GLN A 89 8.45 -4.25 15.44
C GLN A 89 6.93 -4.26 15.25
N GLY A 90 6.43 -3.46 14.31
CA GLY A 90 5.03 -3.52 13.90
C GLY A 90 4.82 -4.75 13.02
N SER A 91 4.20 -5.80 13.54
CA SER A 91 3.84 -6.96 12.74
C SER A 91 2.45 -6.77 12.11
N THR A 92 2.34 -7.17 10.85
CA THR A 92 1.08 -7.16 10.11
C THR A 92 0.41 -8.50 10.33
N ASN A 93 -0.89 -8.54 10.65
CA ASN A 93 -1.66 -9.78 10.79
C ASN A 93 -1.69 -10.56 9.46
N SER A 94 -0.62 -11.30 9.17
CA SER A 94 -0.50 -12.19 8.03
C SER A 94 -0.98 -13.57 8.44
N LYS A 95 -1.59 -14.30 7.49
CA LYS A 95 -2.14 -15.63 7.75
C LYS A 95 -1.06 -16.61 8.26
N GLU A 96 0.17 -16.46 7.77
CA GLU A 96 1.33 -17.26 8.22
C GLU A 96 1.76 -16.97 9.66
N GLU A 97 1.63 -15.73 10.13
CA GLU A 97 1.98 -15.37 11.50
C GLU A 97 0.94 -15.86 12.51
N MET A 98 -0.33 -15.92 12.09
CA MET A 98 -1.41 -16.53 12.87
C MET A 98 -1.22 -18.05 12.99
N GLU A 99 -0.89 -18.73 11.89
CA GLU A 99 -0.61 -20.18 11.89
C GLU A 99 0.64 -20.51 12.72
N ARG A 100 1.64 -19.63 12.74
CA ARG A 100 2.81 -19.76 13.62
C ARG A 100 2.46 -19.56 15.10
N ALA A 101 1.68 -18.55 15.43
CA ALA A 101 1.28 -18.26 16.80
C ALA A 101 0.32 -19.32 17.38
N GLU A 102 -0.58 -19.87 16.55
CA GLU A 102 -1.47 -20.98 16.91
C GLU A 102 -0.67 -22.26 17.17
N LYS A 103 0.35 -22.53 16.34
CA LYS A 103 1.28 -23.64 16.55
C LYS A 103 2.15 -23.48 17.80
N GLU A 104 2.63 -22.28 18.11
CA GLU A 104 3.38 -22.00 19.34
C GLU A 104 2.51 -22.12 20.60
N ALA A 105 1.22 -21.80 20.52
CA ALA A 105 0.27 -22.01 21.61
C ALA A 105 -0.04 -23.51 21.81
N ASP A 106 -0.25 -24.27 20.73
CA ASP A 106 -0.48 -25.71 20.78
C ASP A 106 0.74 -26.50 21.28
N ASP A 107 1.95 -26.04 20.97
CA ASP A 107 3.20 -26.64 21.46
C ASP A 107 3.47 -26.29 22.94
N ALA A 108 2.93 -25.17 23.45
CA ALA A 108 3.04 -24.78 24.87
C ALA A 108 2.06 -25.54 25.78
N ASP A 109 0.88 -25.94 25.27
CA ASP A 109 -0.11 -26.72 26.04
C ASP A 109 0.23 -28.23 26.11
N LYS A 110 1.31 -28.67 25.45
CA LYS A 110 1.77 -30.08 25.47
C LYS A 110 2.91 -30.37 26.44
N SER A 111 3.44 -29.35 27.11
CA SER A 111 4.42 -29.49 28.19
C SER A 111 3.82 -28.97 29.49
N ASP A 112 3.14 -29.86 30.21
CA ASP A 112 3.00 -29.91 31.67
C ASP A 112 1.64 -30.53 32.03
N SER A 113 1.57 -31.86 31.93
CA SER A 113 0.51 -32.66 32.53
C SER A 113 1.09 -33.46 33.69
N GLU A 114 1.39 -32.79 34.80
CA GLU A 114 1.41 -33.42 36.12
C GLU A 114 0.76 -32.53 37.20
N SER A 115 -0.17 -33.15 37.92
CA SER A 115 -0.56 -32.86 39.31
C SER A 115 -1.76 -31.95 39.63
N SER A 116 -2.87 -32.63 39.96
CA SER A 116 -3.67 -32.53 41.20
C SER A 116 -4.42 -31.24 41.60
N SER A 117 -5.76 -31.34 41.54
CA SER A 117 -6.77 -30.99 42.56
C SER A 117 -6.41 -30.02 43.71
N ASP A 118 -7.18 -28.93 43.88
CA ASP A 118 -8.21 -28.83 44.92
C ASP A 118 -9.11 -27.59 44.73
N SER A 119 -10.31 -27.67 45.30
CA SER A 119 -11.45 -26.76 45.21
C SER A 119 -11.30 -25.54 46.11
N SER A 120 -11.94 -24.40 45.77
CA SER A 120 -12.68 -23.55 46.73
C SER A 120 -13.32 -22.31 46.10
N ASP A 121 -14.60 -22.15 46.46
CA ASP A 121 -15.47 -20.97 46.42
C ASP A 121 -14.80 -19.64 46.80
N SER A 122 -15.12 -18.56 46.08
CA SER A 122 -15.46 -17.29 46.74
C SER A 122 -16.14 -16.30 45.78
N SER A 123 -17.36 -15.95 46.15
CA SER A 123 -18.14 -14.83 45.66
C SER A 123 -17.52 -13.49 46.06
N SER A 124 -17.59 -12.48 45.19
CA SER A 124 -17.46 -11.07 45.60
C SER A 124 -18.06 -10.11 44.57
N LYS A 125 -18.69 -9.08 45.13
CA LYS A 125 -19.73 -8.21 44.59
C LYS A 125 -19.21 -6.77 44.75
N SER A 126 -19.12 -5.99 43.68
CA SER A 126 -18.99 -4.51 43.74
C SER A 126 -19.46 -3.94 42.40
N SER A 127 -20.47 -3.05 42.28
CA SER A 127 -20.97 -1.90 43.06
C SER A 127 -20.11 -0.64 42.93
N PHE A 128 -20.77 0.45 42.51
CA PHE A 128 -20.34 1.84 42.31
C PHE A 128 -19.50 2.14 41.05
N GLY A 129 -19.76 3.18 40.26
CA GLY A 129 -20.73 4.27 40.40
C GLY A 129 -20.69 5.19 39.17
N HIS A 130 -21.85 5.74 38.83
CA HIS A 130 -22.01 6.84 37.89
C HIS A 130 -21.35 8.12 38.43
N ALA A 131 -20.64 8.85 37.57
CA ALA A 131 -20.48 10.30 37.73
C ALA A 131 -20.49 10.97 36.35
N SER A 132 -21.46 11.87 36.22
CA SER A 132 -21.71 12.76 35.11
C SER A 132 -21.29 14.17 35.49
N GLU A 133 -20.47 14.85 34.67
CA GLU A 133 -20.27 16.30 34.67
C GLU A 133 -19.64 16.68 33.32
N LYS A 134 -20.35 17.30 32.36
CA LYS A 134 -20.58 18.75 32.19
C LYS A 134 -19.33 19.61 32.43
N GLY A 135 -18.79 20.14 31.34
CA GLY A 135 -17.78 21.21 31.39
C GLY A 135 -17.15 21.51 30.03
N SER A 136 -17.80 22.32 29.19
CA SER A 136 -17.14 23.17 28.20
C SER A 136 -16.70 24.46 28.93
N PRO A 137 -15.56 25.11 28.60
CA PRO A 137 -15.56 25.98 27.41
C PRO A 137 -14.21 26.15 26.67
N ASP A 138 -14.34 26.70 25.45
CA ASP A 138 -13.42 27.51 24.66
C ASP A 138 -11.95 27.65 25.10
N ARG A 139 -11.02 27.18 24.25
CA ARG A 139 -9.71 27.85 24.07
C ARG A 139 -9.26 27.84 22.60
N LYS A 140 -9.14 29.06 22.07
CA LYS A 140 -8.52 29.44 20.80
C LYS A 140 -7.09 28.87 20.67
N LYS A 141 -6.78 28.27 19.52
CA LYS A 141 -5.41 27.90 19.13
C LYS A 141 -4.67 29.13 18.56
N PRO A 142 -3.48 29.50 19.06
CA PRO A 142 -2.61 30.45 18.37
C PRO A 142 -1.80 29.75 17.27
N ALA A 143 -1.57 30.49 16.19
CA ALA A 143 -0.77 30.08 15.02
C ALA A 143 0.72 29.91 15.37
N PRO A 144 1.46 29.02 14.68
CA PRO A 144 2.89 28.84 14.88
C PRO A 144 3.72 30.01 14.27
N PRO A 145 4.80 30.46 14.93
CA PRO A 145 5.60 31.57 14.46
C PRO A 145 6.53 31.20 13.28
N LYS A 146 6.51 32.04 12.24
CA LYS A 146 7.48 32.03 11.14
C LYS A 146 8.87 32.40 11.66
N ARG A 147 9.82 31.47 11.62
CA ARG A 147 11.25 31.77 11.81
C ARG A 147 11.86 32.29 10.51
N LYS A 148 12.32 33.55 10.54
CA LYS A 148 13.34 34.10 9.64
C LYS A 148 14.69 33.46 10.00
N SER A 149 15.43 32.95 9.02
CA SER A 149 16.88 32.76 9.14
C SER A 149 17.57 33.62 8.10
N THR A 150 18.22 34.66 8.61
CA THR A 150 19.20 35.54 7.97
C THR A 150 20.44 34.76 7.56
N GLY A 151 21.02 35.12 6.42
CA GLY A 151 22.32 34.64 5.97
C GLY A 151 23.49 35.29 6.71
N ALA A 152 24.62 34.60 6.70
CA ALA A 152 25.99 35.10 6.85
C ALA A 152 26.90 33.95 6.35
N SER A 153 27.53 34.03 5.18
CA SER A 153 28.83 34.67 4.94
C SER A 153 29.86 34.37 6.03
N SER A 154 30.68 33.34 5.81
CA SER A 154 32.03 33.29 6.37
C SER A 154 32.97 32.58 5.40
N THR A 155 33.90 33.37 4.89
CA THR A 155 35.06 33.02 4.07
C THR A 155 36.11 32.37 4.96
N ALA A 156 36.31 31.05 4.83
CA ALA A 156 37.44 30.35 5.45
C ALA A 156 38.44 29.92 4.37
N LYS A 157 39.61 30.55 4.41
CA LYS A 157 40.78 30.32 3.56
C LYS A 157 41.38 28.95 3.90
N ALA A 158 41.09 27.93 3.10
CA ALA A 158 41.69 26.60 3.26
C ALA A 158 43.06 26.54 2.56
N LYS A 159 44.10 26.26 3.34
CA LYS A 159 45.46 25.93 2.90
C LYS A 159 45.43 24.78 1.89
N ALA A 160 45.98 25.00 0.71
CA ALA A 160 46.21 23.98 -0.30
C ALA A 160 47.18 22.91 0.23
N LYS A 161 46.65 21.73 0.57
CA LYS A 161 47.44 20.49 0.67
C LYS A 161 47.43 19.87 -0.72
N THR A 162 48.58 19.92 -1.38
CA THR A 162 48.85 19.26 -2.66
C THR A 162 48.66 17.75 -2.46
N LYS A 163 47.49 17.23 -2.83
CA LYS A 163 47.24 15.79 -2.96
C LYS A 163 47.86 15.35 -4.29
N THR A 164 48.84 14.46 -4.20
CA THR A 164 49.32 13.61 -5.29
C THR A 164 48.11 12.97 -5.98
N PRO A 165 47.98 13.03 -7.32
CA PRO A 165 46.85 12.45 -8.02
C PRO A 165 46.85 10.93 -7.78
N PRO A 166 45.75 10.33 -7.29
CA PRO A 166 45.65 8.89 -7.22
C PRO A 166 45.68 8.35 -8.65
N GLY A 167 46.53 7.35 -8.89
CA GLY A 167 46.76 6.76 -10.21
C GLY A 167 45.44 6.42 -10.93
N SER A 168 45.39 6.75 -12.21
CA SER A 168 44.25 6.59 -13.13
C SER A 168 43.58 5.22 -13.07
N ALA A 169 44.34 4.14 -12.82
CA ALA A 169 43.82 2.78 -12.74
C ALA A 169 42.80 2.56 -11.61
N LYS A 170 42.91 3.25 -10.46
CA LYS A 170 41.96 3.09 -9.34
C LYS A 170 40.63 3.80 -9.59
N LYS A 171 40.63 4.81 -10.47
CA LYS A 171 39.44 5.54 -10.88
C LYS A 171 38.64 4.76 -11.91
N ALA A 172 39.32 3.98 -12.76
CA ALA A 172 38.70 3.18 -13.80
C ALA A 172 37.83 2.04 -13.25
N GLY A 173 38.35 1.26 -12.29
CA GLY A 173 37.56 0.20 -11.65
C GLY A 173 36.30 0.72 -10.93
N ALA A 174 36.36 1.93 -10.38
CA ALA A 174 35.21 2.55 -9.70
C ALA A 174 34.12 3.03 -10.67
N GLU A 175 34.43 3.28 -11.94
CA GLU A 175 33.42 3.65 -12.96
C GLU A 175 32.69 2.40 -13.46
N VAL A 176 33.41 1.30 -13.66
CA VAL A 176 32.82 0.01 -14.05
C VAL A 176 31.88 -0.52 -12.97
N GLU A 177 32.29 -0.51 -11.69
CA GLU A 177 31.46 -0.96 -10.57
C GLU A 177 30.17 -0.13 -10.44
N LYS A 178 30.24 1.19 -10.65
CA LYS A 178 29.05 2.06 -10.67
C LYS A 178 28.11 1.71 -11.82
N PHE A 179 28.64 1.45 -13.01
CA PHE A 179 27.86 1.04 -14.17
C PHE A 179 27.14 -0.29 -13.92
N GLU A 180 27.85 -1.30 -13.42
CA GLU A 180 27.27 -2.60 -13.09
C GLU A 180 26.16 -2.46 -12.04
N SER A 181 26.40 -1.70 -10.98
CA SER A 181 25.38 -1.43 -9.95
C SER A 181 24.16 -0.71 -10.52
N ALA A 182 24.35 0.26 -11.42
CA ALA A 182 23.24 0.98 -12.06
C ALA A 182 22.45 0.06 -13.02
N HIS A 183 23.15 -0.80 -13.76
CA HIS A 183 22.55 -1.75 -14.68
C HIS A 183 21.74 -2.82 -13.94
N ASP A 184 22.27 -3.36 -12.84
CA ASP A 184 21.55 -4.29 -11.97
C ASP A 184 20.31 -3.66 -11.33
N ALA A 185 20.41 -2.40 -10.89
CA ALA A 185 19.26 -1.65 -10.40
C ALA A 185 18.19 -1.48 -11.50
N ALA A 186 18.59 -1.22 -12.73
CA ALA A 186 17.68 -1.13 -13.88
C ALA A 186 17.04 -2.48 -14.22
N LYS A 187 17.79 -3.59 -14.18
CA LYS A 187 17.25 -4.95 -14.38
C LYS A 187 16.23 -5.32 -13.31
N LYS A 188 16.53 -5.02 -12.03
CA LYS A 188 15.58 -5.21 -10.91
C LYS A 188 14.33 -4.36 -11.10
N TYR A 189 14.49 -3.09 -11.50
CA TYR A 189 13.35 -2.23 -11.80
C TYR A 189 12.50 -2.80 -12.94
N LEU A 190 13.11 -3.19 -14.05
CA LEU A 190 12.43 -3.79 -15.19
C LEU A 190 11.59 -5.00 -14.76
N ALA A 191 12.16 -5.91 -13.96
CA ALA A 191 11.42 -7.06 -13.42
C ALA A 191 10.17 -6.62 -12.64
N THR A 192 10.28 -5.62 -11.77
CA THR A 192 9.13 -5.12 -10.98
C THR A 192 8.03 -4.47 -11.82
N VAL A 193 8.38 -3.86 -12.96
CA VAL A 193 7.39 -3.27 -13.88
C VAL A 193 6.79 -4.35 -14.79
N GLN A 194 7.55 -5.39 -15.14
CA GLN A 194 7.05 -6.53 -15.92
C GLN A 194 6.00 -7.37 -15.18
N GLU A 195 5.99 -7.32 -13.84
CA GLU A 195 4.90 -7.87 -13.03
C GLU A 195 3.55 -7.18 -13.30
N LEU A 196 3.55 -5.93 -13.79
CA LEU A 196 2.33 -5.19 -14.13
C LEU A 196 1.80 -5.64 -15.49
N ARG A 197 1.25 -6.86 -15.50
CA ARG A 197 0.60 -7.48 -16.66
C ARG A 197 -0.80 -6.93 -16.89
N ALA A 198 -1.35 -7.21 -18.07
CA ALA A 198 -2.69 -6.77 -18.46
C ALA A 198 -3.76 -7.21 -17.44
N ASP A 199 -3.74 -8.47 -17.01
CA ASP A 199 -4.65 -9.03 -16.00
C ASP A 199 -4.58 -8.26 -14.67
N THR A 200 -3.36 -7.98 -14.22
CA THR A 200 -3.07 -7.33 -12.96
C THR A 200 -3.53 -5.89 -13.03
N LEU A 201 -3.28 -5.19 -14.14
CA LEU A 201 -3.75 -3.83 -14.36
C LEU A 201 -5.28 -3.77 -14.45
N TRP A 202 -5.91 -4.69 -15.19
CA TRP A 202 -7.36 -4.74 -15.29
C TRP A 202 -8.04 -4.92 -13.93
N LYS A 203 -7.55 -5.86 -13.11
CA LYS A 203 -8.04 -6.09 -11.74
C LYS A 203 -7.69 -4.92 -10.81
N SER A 204 -6.48 -4.38 -10.96
CA SER A 204 -5.90 -3.35 -10.09
C SER A 204 -6.17 -1.91 -10.51
N CYS A 205 -7.07 -1.66 -11.47
CA CYS A 205 -7.53 -0.29 -11.74
C CYS A 205 -8.16 0.41 -10.53
N VAL A 206 -8.47 -0.34 -9.47
CA VAL A 206 -8.87 0.18 -8.15
C VAL A 206 -7.67 0.77 -7.36
N ARG A 207 -6.43 0.43 -7.73
CA ARG A 207 -5.17 0.84 -7.06
C ARG A 207 -4.25 1.66 -7.99
N ALA A 208 -4.82 2.60 -8.74
CA ALA A 208 -4.06 3.48 -9.65
C ALA A 208 -2.81 4.12 -8.99
N HIS A 209 -2.91 4.48 -7.71
CA HIS A 209 -1.80 5.07 -6.93
C HIS A 209 -0.58 4.13 -6.80
N GLU A 210 -0.78 2.82 -6.73
CA GLU A 210 0.33 1.86 -6.59
C GLU A 210 1.07 1.70 -7.92
N VAL A 211 0.35 1.72 -9.04
CA VAL A 211 0.94 1.75 -10.38
C VAL A 211 1.78 3.02 -10.54
N ASP A 212 1.24 4.18 -10.15
CA ASP A 212 1.96 5.46 -10.22
C ASP A 212 3.22 5.47 -9.35
N ARG A 213 3.16 4.88 -8.15
CA ARG A 213 4.32 4.74 -7.26
C ARG A 213 5.42 3.89 -7.88
N ARG A 214 5.05 2.79 -8.55
CA ARG A 214 6.02 1.91 -9.22
C ARG A 214 6.68 2.64 -10.40
N LEU A 215 5.90 3.32 -11.23
CA LEU A 215 6.38 4.06 -12.40
C LEU A 215 7.19 5.31 -12.04
N GLY A 216 6.92 5.94 -10.89
CA GLY A 216 7.59 7.17 -10.46
C GLY A 216 9.11 7.04 -10.28
N ARG A 217 9.67 5.83 -10.25
CA ARG A 217 11.11 5.58 -10.18
C ARG A 217 11.79 5.52 -11.54
N GLU A 218 11.05 5.47 -12.65
CA GLU A 218 11.60 5.34 -14.01
C GLU A 218 12.71 6.35 -14.28
N SER A 219 12.39 7.64 -14.18
CA SER A 219 13.29 8.72 -14.60
C SER A 219 14.62 8.67 -13.82
N ALA A 220 14.56 8.36 -12.52
CA ALA A 220 15.75 8.23 -11.70
C ALA A 220 16.62 7.03 -12.11
N VAL A 221 16.01 5.87 -12.36
CA VAL A 221 16.73 4.64 -12.75
C VAL A 221 17.33 4.78 -14.15
N VAL A 222 16.55 5.27 -15.11
CA VAL A 222 16.98 5.47 -16.49
C VAL A 222 18.07 6.53 -16.57
N SER A 223 17.88 7.69 -15.93
CA SER A 223 18.88 8.76 -15.93
C SER A 223 20.18 8.33 -15.24
N HIS A 224 20.09 7.57 -14.15
CA HIS A 224 21.27 7.04 -13.49
C HIS A 224 22.05 6.10 -14.40
N LEU A 225 21.38 5.13 -15.04
CA LEU A 225 22.03 4.21 -15.98
C LEU A 225 22.62 4.96 -17.19
N GLU A 226 21.85 5.84 -17.84
CA GLU A 226 22.31 6.64 -18.98
C GLU A 226 23.53 7.50 -18.61
N SER A 227 23.58 8.07 -17.40
CA SER A 227 24.75 8.85 -16.94
C SER A 227 26.03 8.00 -16.82
N THR A 228 25.91 6.74 -16.39
CA THR A 228 27.06 5.84 -16.22
C THR A 228 27.56 5.28 -17.55
N MET A 229 26.74 5.28 -18.60
CA MET A 229 27.10 4.76 -19.93
C MET A 229 28.04 5.66 -20.73
N SER A 230 28.33 6.87 -20.25
CA SER A 230 29.19 7.84 -20.96
C SER A 230 30.70 7.58 -20.77
N SER A 231 31.07 6.63 -19.89
CA SER A 231 32.46 6.35 -19.57
C SER A 231 33.12 5.49 -20.66
N GLN A 232 34.26 5.95 -21.20
CA GLN A 232 34.99 5.30 -22.31
C GLN A 232 35.59 3.93 -21.95
N GLU A 233 35.59 3.57 -20.67
CA GLU A 233 36.23 2.36 -20.14
C GLU A 233 35.28 1.15 -20.06
N ILE A 234 34.00 1.33 -20.38
CA ILE A 234 32.99 0.27 -20.32
C ILE A 234 32.96 -0.49 -21.65
N ASP A 235 32.85 -1.82 -21.56
CA ASP A 235 32.74 -2.67 -22.73
C ASP A 235 31.52 -2.32 -23.62
N ALA A 236 31.73 -2.37 -24.94
CA ALA A 236 30.71 -2.00 -25.91
C ALA A 236 29.50 -2.93 -25.88
N ALA A 237 29.69 -4.23 -25.59
CA ALA A 237 28.57 -5.17 -25.48
C ALA A 237 27.75 -4.91 -24.21
N ALA A 238 28.40 -4.56 -23.10
CA ALA A 238 27.73 -4.16 -21.87
C ALA A 238 26.89 -2.88 -22.05
N ILE A 239 27.43 -1.87 -22.75
CA ILE A 239 26.68 -0.65 -23.11
C ILE A 239 25.46 -1.00 -23.99
N ALA A 240 25.60 -1.93 -24.93
CA ALA A 240 24.49 -2.37 -25.78
C ALA A 240 23.37 -3.04 -24.96
N ASP A 241 23.70 -3.94 -24.03
CA ASP A 241 22.71 -4.57 -23.13
C ASP A 241 22.02 -3.54 -22.22
N ALA A 242 22.76 -2.54 -21.73
CA ALA A 242 22.20 -1.43 -20.97
C ALA A 242 21.21 -0.60 -21.81
N LYS A 243 21.54 -0.28 -23.07
CA LYS A 243 20.62 0.39 -24.01
C LYS A 243 19.35 -0.43 -24.22
N THR A 244 19.48 -1.73 -24.44
CA THR A 244 18.33 -2.63 -24.58
C THR A 244 17.48 -2.66 -23.31
N THR A 245 18.10 -2.65 -22.14
CA THR A 245 17.41 -2.59 -20.85
C THR A 245 16.61 -1.29 -20.70
N VAL A 246 17.21 -0.15 -21.06
CA VAL A 246 16.53 1.16 -21.06
C VAL A 246 15.34 1.16 -22.02
N SER A 247 15.50 0.66 -23.25
CA SER A 247 14.39 0.57 -24.21
C SER A 247 13.26 -0.30 -23.67
N LYS A 248 13.56 -1.48 -23.11
CA LYS A 248 12.56 -2.37 -22.49
C LYS A 248 11.83 -1.70 -21.32
N ILE A 249 12.53 -0.91 -20.51
CA ILE A 249 11.91 -0.14 -19.43
C ILE A 249 10.92 0.88 -19.99
N LYS A 250 11.33 1.68 -20.98
CA LYS A 250 10.49 2.71 -21.61
C LYS A 250 9.26 2.09 -22.27
N GLU A 251 9.43 1.02 -23.04
CA GLU A 251 8.34 0.27 -23.67
C GLU A 251 7.36 -0.31 -22.63
N GLN A 252 7.88 -0.91 -21.56
CA GLN A 252 7.04 -1.47 -20.50
C GLN A 252 6.24 -0.38 -19.77
N ASN A 253 6.86 0.75 -19.41
CA ASN A 253 6.17 1.83 -18.72
C ASN A 253 5.10 2.47 -19.62
N GLN A 254 5.42 2.65 -20.91
CA GLN A 254 4.45 3.15 -21.89
C GLN A 254 3.25 2.22 -22.00
N PHE A 255 3.47 0.90 -22.07
CA PHE A 255 2.39 -0.09 -22.04
C PHE A 255 1.55 0.03 -20.77
N VAL A 256 2.18 0.07 -19.58
CA VAL A 256 1.47 0.14 -18.30
C VAL A 256 0.61 1.40 -18.22
N MET A 257 1.12 2.55 -18.66
CA MET A 257 0.39 3.82 -18.68
C MET A 257 -0.80 3.78 -19.63
N SER A 258 -0.59 3.36 -20.87
CA SER A 258 -1.67 3.27 -21.86
C SER A 258 -2.74 2.25 -21.44
N MET A 259 -2.34 1.10 -20.91
CA MET A 259 -3.28 0.08 -20.42
C MET A 259 -4.07 0.58 -19.20
N LYS A 260 -3.43 1.31 -18.28
CA LYS A 260 -4.10 1.97 -17.15
C LYS A 260 -5.16 2.95 -17.65
N GLU A 261 -4.88 3.74 -18.68
CA GLU A 261 -5.83 4.69 -19.26
C GLU A 261 -7.02 3.99 -19.91
N VAL A 262 -6.78 2.94 -20.71
CA VAL A 262 -7.82 2.09 -21.31
C VAL A 262 -8.76 1.55 -20.24
N CYS A 263 -8.20 0.94 -19.19
CA CYS A 263 -8.99 0.33 -18.15
C CYS A 263 -9.76 1.38 -17.31
N ARG A 264 -9.15 2.54 -17.03
CA ARG A 264 -9.82 3.67 -16.37
C ARG A 264 -10.99 4.17 -17.21
N TRP A 265 -10.77 4.38 -18.51
CA TRP A 265 -11.79 4.84 -19.43
C TRP A 265 -12.97 3.86 -19.45
N LEU A 266 -12.73 2.57 -19.70
CA LEU A 266 -13.77 1.54 -19.75
C LEU A 266 -14.61 1.46 -18.47
N ARG A 267 -13.96 1.51 -17.30
CA ARG A 267 -14.66 1.47 -16.02
C ARG A 267 -15.48 2.72 -15.74
N SER A 268 -14.97 3.89 -16.12
CA SER A 268 -15.66 5.18 -15.91
C SER A 268 -16.68 5.53 -16.99
N ALA A 269 -16.59 4.89 -18.16
CA ALA A 269 -17.45 5.18 -19.31
C ALA A 269 -18.91 4.95 -18.96
N LYS A 270 -19.73 5.95 -19.27
CA LYS A 270 -21.19 5.82 -19.25
C LYS A 270 -21.62 4.90 -20.40
N PRO A 271 -22.74 4.17 -20.25
CA PRO A 271 -23.19 3.28 -21.31
C PRO A 271 -23.42 3.99 -22.66
N SER A 272 -23.94 5.23 -22.66
CA SER A 272 -24.09 6.02 -23.88
C SER A 272 -22.75 6.31 -24.59
N CYS A 273 -21.68 6.55 -23.84
CA CYS A 273 -20.34 6.71 -24.42
C CYS A 273 -19.80 5.41 -25.00
N LEU A 274 -20.12 4.26 -24.40
CA LEU A 274 -19.74 2.95 -24.93
C LEU A 274 -20.51 2.61 -26.21
N VAL A 275 -21.78 3.01 -26.31
CA VAL A 275 -22.55 2.86 -27.55
C VAL A 275 -21.87 3.65 -28.68
N LEU A 276 -21.59 4.94 -28.45
CA LEU A 276 -20.89 5.78 -29.43
C LEU A 276 -19.54 5.19 -29.84
N GLU A 277 -18.79 4.65 -28.89
CA GLU A 277 -17.50 4.00 -29.14
C GLU A 277 -17.60 2.78 -30.07
N VAL A 278 -18.70 2.03 -29.99
CA VAL A 278 -18.93 0.83 -30.80
C VAL A 278 -19.58 1.18 -32.14
N THR A 279 -20.41 2.25 -32.20
CA THR A 279 -21.18 2.61 -33.40
C THR A 279 -20.48 3.64 -34.29
N GLU A 280 -19.67 4.54 -33.74
CA GLU A 280 -18.95 5.55 -34.51
C GLU A 280 -17.56 5.05 -34.94
N ALA A 281 -17.23 5.24 -36.22
CA ALA A 281 -15.92 4.86 -36.74
C ALA A 281 -14.80 5.68 -36.08
N GLY A 282 -13.94 5.01 -35.30
CA GLY A 282 -12.72 5.60 -34.76
C GLY A 282 -12.84 6.25 -33.38
N GLY A 283 -13.71 5.72 -32.51
CA GLY A 283 -13.88 6.18 -31.14
C GLY A 283 -12.59 6.32 -30.31
N THR A 284 -12.73 6.87 -29.10
CA THR A 284 -11.66 7.19 -28.15
C THR A 284 -10.79 5.98 -27.78
N LEU A 285 -11.40 4.81 -27.61
CA LEU A 285 -10.75 3.55 -27.30
C LEU A 285 -9.94 3.05 -28.49
N SER A 286 -10.45 3.19 -29.72
CA SER A 286 -9.69 2.86 -30.94
C SER A 286 -8.40 3.66 -31.01
N LYS A 287 -8.45 4.96 -30.69
CA LYS A 287 -7.26 5.83 -30.61
C LYS A 287 -6.29 5.39 -29.50
N LEU A 288 -6.80 5.02 -28.32
CA LEU A 288 -5.97 4.53 -27.22
C LEU A 288 -5.30 3.19 -27.52
N LEU A 289 -6.00 2.29 -28.23
CA LEU A 289 -5.48 0.98 -28.62
C LEU A 289 -4.53 1.06 -29.81
N ALA A 290 -4.72 2.04 -30.70
CA ALA A 290 -3.83 2.32 -31.84
C ALA A 290 -2.60 3.17 -31.46
N ALA A 291 -2.63 3.82 -30.30
CA ALA A 291 -1.49 4.58 -29.81
C ALA A 291 -0.24 3.71 -29.65
N ASN A 292 0.92 4.31 -29.88
CA ASN A 292 2.23 3.69 -29.68
C ASN A 292 2.39 2.36 -30.42
N ASP A 293 2.14 2.34 -31.73
CA ASP A 293 2.26 1.14 -32.58
C ASP A 293 1.46 -0.07 -32.06
N PHE A 294 0.25 0.19 -31.59
CA PHE A 294 -0.67 -0.84 -31.09
C PHE A 294 -0.13 -1.70 -29.95
N VAL A 295 0.84 -1.21 -29.16
CA VAL A 295 1.48 -2.00 -28.09
C VAL A 295 0.47 -2.56 -27.10
N VAL A 296 -0.54 -1.77 -26.70
CA VAL A 296 -1.62 -2.26 -25.82
C VAL A 296 -2.47 -3.31 -26.52
N GLY A 297 -2.87 -3.05 -27.78
CA GLY A 297 -3.66 -4.00 -28.57
C GLY A 297 -2.95 -5.35 -28.76
N LYS A 298 -1.66 -5.33 -29.13
CA LYS A 298 -0.82 -6.53 -29.30
C LYS A 298 -0.75 -7.34 -28.01
N ARG A 299 -0.41 -6.70 -26.88
CA ARG A 299 -0.30 -7.38 -25.58
C ARG A 299 -1.64 -7.84 -25.01
N MET A 300 -2.72 -7.11 -25.26
CA MET A 300 -4.06 -7.57 -24.89
C MET A 300 -4.51 -8.77 -25.73
N ALA A 301 -4.11 -8.83 -27.01
CA ALA A 301 -4.40 -9.97 -27.86
C ALA A 301 -3.63 -11.23 -27.41
N GLU A 302 -2.42 -11.07 -26.88
CA GLU A 302 -1.65 -12.16 -26.26
C GLU A 302 -2.31 -12.67 -24.96
N ASP A 303 -2.92 -11.78 -24.18
CA ASP A 303 -3.67 -12.11 -22.95
C ASP A 303 -5.18 -12.24 -23.21
N SER A 304 -5.55 -13.32 -23.92
CA SER A 304 -6.93 -13.62 -24.30
C SER A 304 -7.91 -13.72 -23.11
N ALA A 305 -7.44 -14.15 -21.94
CA ALA A 305 -8.25 -14.25 -20.73
C ALA A 305 -8.69 -12.87 -20.24
N THR A 306 -7.74 -11.94 -20.09
CA THR A 306 -8.04 -10.55 -19.69
C THR A 306 -8.88 -9.84 -20.73
N LEU A 307 -8.59 -10.03 -22.02
CA LEU A 307 -9.39 -9.47 -23.10
C LEU A 307 -10.85 -9.92 -23.01
N ARG A 308 -11.09 -11.22 -22.77
CA ARG A 308 -12.44 -11.76 -22.60
C ARG A 308 -13.16 -11.13 -21.40
N GLU A 309 -12.48 -10.96 -20.26
CA GLU A 309 -13.06 -10.29 -19.09
C GLU A 309 -13.47 -8.85 -19.39
N ILE A 310 -12.62 -8.11 -20.12
CA ILE A 310 -12.91 -6.73 -20.54
C ILE A 310 -14.13 -6.69 -21.46
N LEU A 311 -14.19 -7.58 -22.46
CA LEU A 311 -15.32 -7.65 -23.38
C LEU A 311 -16.63 -7.99 -22.65
N LEU A 312 -16.60 -8.94 -21.72
CA LEU A 312 -17.77 -9.28 -20.88
C LEU A 312 -18.23 -8.09 -20.02
N PHE A 313 -17.29 -7.33 -19.46
CA PHE A 313 -17.61 -6.12 -18.70
C PHE A 313 -18.29 -5.07 -19.58
N VAL A 314 -17.78 -4.83 -20.79
CA VAL A 314 -18.38 -3.90 -21.75
C VAL A 314 -19.77 -4.38 -22.17
N ALA A 315 -19.91 -5.65 -22.54
CA ALA A 315 -21.19 -6.24 -22.91
C ALA A 315 -22.23 -6.07 -21.80
N LYS A 316 -21.87 -6.36 -20.54
CA LYS A 316 -22.77 -6.17 -19.40
C LYS A 316 -23.24 -4.72 -19.26
N LYS A 317 -22.33 -3.74 -19.42
CA LYS A 317 -22.70 -2.32 -19.38
C LYS A 317 -23.64 -1.90 -20.50
N LEU A 318 -23.55 -2.56 -21.67
CA LEU A 318 -24.38 -2.27 -22.83
C LEU A 318 -25.76 -2.94 -22.75
N VAL A 319 -25.88 -4.10 -22.09
CA VAL A 319 -27.17 -4.79 -21.88
C VAL A 319 -28.15 -3.93 -21.07
N ASP A 320 -27.65 -3.14 -20.13
CA ASP A 320 -28.47 -2.25 -19.29
C ASP A 320 -28.89 -0.94 -20.01
N VAL A 321 -28.53 -0.77 -21.29
CA VAL A 321 -28.92 0.38 -22.10
C VAL A 321 -30.24 0.08 -22.81
N PRO A 322 -31.31 0.86 -22.59
CA PRO A 322 -32.52 0.74 -23.39
C PRO A 322 -32.16 0.91 -24.87
N TRP A 323 -32.41 -0.13 -25.68
CA TRP A 323 -32.17 -0.12 -27.13
C TRP A 323 -33.23 0.67 -27.91
N HIS A 324 -34.02 1.48 -27.22
CA HIS A 324 -35.07 2.28 -27.83
C HIS A 324 -34.58 3.70 -28.07
N ALA A 325 -34.60 4.02 -29.37
CA ALA A 325 -34.30 5.28 -30.04
C ALA A 325 -34.92 6.53 -29.40
#